data_AF-A0A645D0L5-F1
#
_entry.id   AF-A0A645D0L5-F1
#
_cell.length_a   1.000
_cell.length_b   1.000
_cell.length_c   1.000
_cell.angle_alpha   90.00
_cell.angle_beta   90.00
_cell.angle_gamma   90.00
#
_symmetry.space_group_name_H-M   'P 1'
#
loop_
_entity.id
_entity.type
_entity.pdbx_description
1 polymer ?
#
loop_
_entity_poly.entity_id
_entity_poly.type
_entity_poly.pdbx_seq_one_letter_code
_entity_poly.pdbx_strand_id
1 'polypeptide(L)' 'MGNNIKNARNRFKEEVATQLGINLKPGDNGNLSARDAGRIGGEMVRRMIRSYEERLK' A
#
# COMPACT_ATOMS: atom_id res chain seq x y z
N MET A 1 -21.92 -1.93 1.50
CA MET A 1 -20.86 -1.59 0.52
C MET A 1 -19.52 -1.13 1.13
N GLY A 2 -19.35 -1.02 2.46
CA GLY A 2 -18.11 -0.50 3.07
C GLY A 2 -16.94 -1.48 3.31
N ASN A 3 -17.16 -2.81 3.20
CA ASN A 3 -16.15 -3.80 3.56
C ASN A 3 -15.20 -4.18 2.39
N ASN A 4 -15.66 -4.12 1.14
CA ASN A 4 -14.87 -4.58 0.01
C ASN A 4 -13.69 -3.66 -0.32
N ILE A 5 -13.88 -2.34 -0.25
CA ILE A 5 -12.82 -1.36 -0.54
C ILE A 5 -11.73 -1.42 0.53
N LYS A 6 -12.10 -1.57 1.80
CA LYS A 6 -11.15 -1.73 2.91
C LYS A 6 -10.27 -2.97 2.70
N ASN A 7 -10.88 -4.07 2.27
CA ASN A 7 -10.16 -5.32 1.99
C ASN A 7 -9.23 -5.19 0.78
N ALA A 8 -9.70 -4.61 -0.33
CA ALA A 8 -8.87 -4.38 -1.52
C ALA A 8 -7.67 -3.47 -1.22
N ARG A 9 -7.89 -2.37 -0.48
CA ARG A 9 -6.82 -1.47 -0.06
C ARG A 9 -5.81 -2.16 0.87
N ASN A 10 -6.27 -3.00 1.79
CA ASN A 10 -5.37 -3.72 2.70
C ASN A 10 -4.48 -4.70 1.93
N ARG A 11 -5.04 -5.47 0.99
CA ARG A 11 -4.26 -6.35 0.10
C ARG A 11 -3.23 -5.57 -0.70
N PHE A 12 -3.64 -4.46 -1.32
CA PHE A 12 -2.72 -3.62 -2.09
C PHE A 12 -1.55 -3.09 -1.24
N LYS A 13 -1.83 -2.66 0.00
CA LYS A 13 -0.80 -2.23 0.94
C LYS A 13 0.17 -3.37 1.31
N GLU A 14 -0.35 -4.59 1.53
CA GLU A 14 0.44 -5.79 1.81
C GLU A 14 1.35 -6.14 0.64
N GLU A 15 0.83 -6.15 -0.58
CA GLU A 15 1.61 -6.40 -1.81
C GLU A 15 2.76 -5.41 -1.96
N VAL A 16 2.49 -4.11 -1.75
CA VAL A 16 3.53 -3.07 -1.81
C VAL A 16 4.59 -3.29 -0.72
N ALA A 17 4.18 -3.61 0.50
CA ALA A 17 5.11 -3.89 1.59
C ALA A 17 6.01 -5.10 1.29
N THR A 18 5.43 -6.19 0.79
CA THR A 18 6.17 -7.39 0.36
C THR A 18 7.21 -7.05 -0.70
N GLN A 19 6.86 -6.25 -1.71
CA GLN A 19 7.80 -5.86 -2.76
C GLN A 19 8.94 -4.96 -2.27
N LEU A 20 8.69 -4.17 -1.22
CA LEU A 20 9.72 -3.33 -0.59
C LEU A 20 10.56 -4.09 0.46
N GLY A 21 10.28 -5.37 0.69
CA GLY A 21 10.92 -6.18 1.74
C GLY A 21 10.56 -5.73 3.17
N ILE A 22 9.45 -5.02 3.32
CA ILE A 22 9.00 -4.48 4.60
C ILE A 22 7.98 -5.44 5.19
N ASN A 23 8.24 -5.93 6.40
CA ASN A 23 7.32 -6.81 7.12
C ASN A 23 6.16 -5.99 7.69
N LEU A 24 5.04 -5.98 6.97
CA LEU A 24 3.79 -5.33 7.40
C LEU A 24 2.80 -6.40 7.85
N LYS A 25 2.38 -6.33 9.12
CA LYS A 25 1.43 -7.30 9.68
C LYS A 25 0.02 -6.73 9.73
N PRO A 26 -1.03 -7.55 9.56
CA PRO A 26 -2.39 -7.12 9.88
C PRO A 26 -2.48 -6.72 11.36
N GLY A 27 -3.01 -5.53 11.64
CA GLY A 27 -3.11 -5.00 12.99
C GLY A 27 -1.87 -4.20 13.40
N ASP A 28 -1.09 -4.73 14.34
CA ASP A 28 -0.08 -3.97 15.06
C ASP A 28 1.22 -3.81 14.25
N ASN A 29 1.48 -2.56 13.86
CA ASN A 29 2.72 -2.10 13.24
C ASN A 29 3.33 -0.94 14.03
N GLY A 30 3.09 -0.85 15.35
CA GLY A 30 3.63 0.22 16.20
C GLY A 30 5.16 0.31 16.18
N ASN A 31 5.84 -0.80 15.86
CA ASN A 31 7.29 -0.87 15.71
C ASN A 31 7.78 -0.56 14.28
N LEU A 32 6.89 -0.32 13.32
CA LEU A 32 7.27 0.01 11.96
C LEU A 32 7.87 1.42 11.94
N SER A 33 9.07 1.56 11.39
CA SER A 33 9.71 2.86 11.29
C SER A 33 8.85 3.81 10.45
N ALA A 34 8.78 5.10 10.82
CA ALA A 34 8.07 6.10 10.03
C ALA A 34 8.60 6.17 8.57
N ARG A 35 9.90 5.88 8.39
CA ARG A 35 10.53 5.76 7.08
C ARG A 35 9.91 4.63 6.25
N ASP A 36 9.74 3.44 6.82
CA ASP A 36 9.19 2.29 6.10
C ASP A 36 7.69 2.44 5.84
N ALA A 37 6.94 2.98 6.80
CA ALA A 37 5.54 3.36 6.59
C ALA A 37 5.40 4.37 5.43
N GLY A 38 6.27 5.38 5.40
CA GLY A 38 6.33 6.38 4.33
C GLY A 38 6.67 5.77 2.97
N ARG A 39 7.64 4.83 2.92
CA ARG A 39 8.01 4.11 1.69
C ARG A 39 6.83 3.33 1.11
N ILE A 40 6.08 2.61 1.95
CA ILE A 40 4.87 1.88 1.53
C ILE A 40 3.84 2.85 0.97
N GLY A 41 3.47 3.90 1.72
CA GLY A 41 2.46 4.86 1.28
C GLY A 41 2.83 5.58 -0.02
N GLY A 42 4.09 6.00 -0.15
CA GLY A 42 4.59 6.66 -1.36
C GLY A 42 4.56 5.77 -2.59
N GLU A 43 4.95 4.49 -2.45
CA GLU A 43 4.90 3.52 -3.55
C GLU A 43 3.46 3.19 -3.96
N MET A 44 2.53 3.10 -3.00
CA MET A 44 1.10 2.96 -3.30
C MET A 44 0.60 4.13 -4.16
N VAL A 45 0.90 5.38 -3.78
CA VAL A 45 0.48 6.57 -4.53
C VAL A 45 1.08 6.59 -5.93
N ARG A 46 2.38 6.28 -6.06
CA ARG A 46 3.06 6.20 -7.36
C ARG A 46 2.38 5.23 -8.32
N ARG A 47 1.99 4.04 -7.84
CA ARG A 47 1.26 3.05 -8.65
C ARG A 47 -0.14 3.49 -9.02
N MET A 48 -0.85 4.14 -8.09
CA MET A 48 -2.19 4.67 -8.37
C MET A 48 -2.14 5.74 -9.47
N ILE A 49 -1.15 6.65 -9.41
CA ILE A 49 -0.93 7.66 -10.45
C ILE A 49 -0.61 6.99 -11.78
N ARG A 50 0.35 6.05 -11.80
CA ARG A 50 0.72 5.33 -13.02
C ARG A 50 -0.47 4.61 -13.66
N SER A 51 -1.26 3.89 -12.85
CA SER A 51 -2.46 3.18 -13.33
C SER A 51 -3.50 4.16 -13.90
N TYR A 52 -3.63 5.34 -13.30
CA TYR A 52 -4.51 6.39 -13.81
C TYR A 52 -4.00 6.94 -15.14
N GLU A 53 -2.70 7.27 -15.24
CA GLU A 53 -2.06 7.73 -16.48
C GLU A 53 -2.18 6.71 -17.62
N GLU A 54 -2.01 5.41 -17.33
CA GLU A 54 -2.17 4.32 -18.32
C GLU A 54 -3.60 4.19 -18.83
N ARG A 55 -4.61 4.58 -18.04
CA ARG A 55 -6.03 4.58 -18.45
C ARG A 55 -6.45 5.82 -19.24
N LEU A 56 -5.64 6.88 -19.21
CA LEU A 56 -5.87 8.10 -19.99
C LEU A 56 -5.24 8.04 -21.38
N LYS A 57 -4.35 7.08 -21.62
CA LYS A 57 -3.82 6.75 -22.95
C LYS A 57 -4.85 5.96 -23.74
#